data_AF-A0A372F5F5-F1
#
_entry.id   AF-A0A372F5F5-F1
#
_cell.length_a   1.000
_cell.length_b   1.000
_cell.length_c   1.000
_cell.angle_alpha   90.00
_cell.angle_beta   90.00
_cell.angle_gamma   90.00
#
_symmetry.space_group_name_H-M   'P 1'
#
loop_
_entity.id
_entity.type
_entity.pdbx_description
1 polymer ?
#
loop_
_entity_poly.entity_id
_entity_poly.type
_entity_poly.pdbx_seq_one_letter_code
_entity_poly.pdbx_strand_id
1 'polypeptide(L)'
;MSLIDIDYTKNILTVKDVCIDNSTFNCVSLQNLTFNDVNLNGTRITNANMSNIEIEGASLGGAYIHNIGMPPEDHPAYDPDAKHPPVRFEDCDFEASTITNCNLAHVAINDCNLKGMTINGIPVETLLEKFTQSKTQ
;
A
#
# COMPACT_ATOMS: atom_id res chain seq x y z
N MET A 1 6.08 28.74 -18.26
CA MET A 1 5.40 27.89 -17.26
C MET A 1 5.05 28.80 -16.10
N SER A 2 3.76 29.03 -15.85
CA SER A 2 3.32 29.81 -14.69
C SER A 2 3.31 28.89 -13.47
N LEU A 3 4.18 29.16 -12.50
CA LEU A 3 4.09 28.53 -11.18
C LEU A 3 2.86 29.12 -10.48
N ILE A 4 1.95 28.26 -10.01
CA ILE A 4 0.91 28.69 -9.08
C ILE A 4 1.55 28.60 -7.69
N ASP A 5 1.87 29.75 -7.12
CA ASP A 5 2.47 29.85 -5.78
C ASP A 5 1.37 30.08 -4.74
N ILE A 6 1.24 29.16 -3.79
CA ILE A 6 0.22 29.20 -2.73
C ILE A 6 0.94 29.02 -1.40
N ASP A 7 1.32 30.13 -0.79
CA ASP A 7 2.09 30.14 0.45
C ASP A 7 1.22 30.35 1.69
N TYR A 8 1.54 29.60 2.75
CA TYR A 8 1.18 29.86 4.16
C TYR A 8 -0.28 30.23 4.47
N THR A 9 -1.26 29.53 3.89
CA THR A 9 -2.67 29.71 4.27
C THR A 9 -3.40 28.37 4.46
N LYS A 10 -4.24 28.26 5.49
CA LYS A 10 -5.23 27.18 5.67
C LYS A 10 -6.42 27.38 4.71
N ASN A 11 -6.14 27.51 3.42
CA ASN A 11 -7.18 27.62 2.40
C ASN A 11 -7.47 26.23 1.83
N ILE A 12 -8.73 25.97 1.49
CA ILE A 12 -9.11 24.80 0.71
C ILE A 12 -8.67 25.07 -0.72
N LEU A 13 -7.76 24.24 -1.24
CA LEU A 13 -7.35 24.31 -2.64
C LEU A 13 -8.23 23.37 -3.48
N THR A 14 -9.04 23.95 -4.35
CA THR A 14 -9.82 23.20 -5.35
C THR A 14 -9.14 23.26 -6.70
N VAL A 15 -8.74 22.10 -7.23
CA VAL A 15 -8.09 21.94 -8.54
C VAL A 15 -9.02 21.10 -9.43
N LYS A 16 -9.60 21.70 -10.46
CA LYS A 16 -10.61 21.05 -11.32
C LYS A 16 -10.30 21.27 -12.79
N ASP A 17 -10.41 20.23 -13.60
CA ASP A 17 -10.28 20.25 -15.07
C ASP A 17 -8.94 20.86 -15.56
N VAL A 18 -7.85 20.62 -14.84
CA VAL A 18 -6.50 21.11 -15.18
C VAL A 18 -5.47 19.98 -15.18
N CYS A 19 -4.42 20.15 -15.99
CA CYS A 19 -3.22 19.30 -15.97
C CYS A 19 -2.15 19.97 -15.08
N ILE A 20 -1.65 19.22 -14.11
CA ILE A 20 -0.57 19.65 -13.20
C ILE A 20 0.59 18.65 -13.20
N ASP A 21 0.77 17.93 -14.30
CA ASP A 21 1.81 16.90 -14.44
C ASP A 21 3.20 17.47 -14.18
N ASN A 22 4.09 16.65 -13.61
CA ASN A 22 5.44 17.02 -13.19
C ASN A 22 5.51 18.09 -12.08
N SER A 23 4.40 18.42 -11.41
CA SER A 23 4.39 19.28 -10.22
C SER A 23 5.00 18.56 -9.01
N THR A 24 5.54 19.34 -8.06
CA THR A 24 6.14 18.82 -6.82
C THR A 24 5.49 19.49 -5.61
N PHE A 25 5.23 18.69 -4.57
CA PHE A 25 4.70 19.15 -3.29
C PHE A 25 5.69 18.81 -2.18
N ASN A 26 6.36 19.82 -1.62
CA ASN A 26 7.40 19.65 -0.59
C ASN A 26 6.91 20.15 0.76
N CYS A 27 6.99 19.32 1.80
CA CYS A 27 6.64 19.69 3.18
C CYS A 27 5.21 20.25 3.35
N VAL A 28 4.26 19.74 2.55
CA VAL A 28 2.84 20.13 2.63
C VAL A 28 2.04 19.12 3.46
N SER A 29 0.94 19.58 4.08
CA SER A 29 -0.07 18.69 4.64
C SER A 29 -1.18 18.46 3.62
N LEU A 30 -1.45 17.18 3.30
CA LEU A 30 -2.53 16.76 2.39
C LEU A 30 -3.59 15.93 3.13
N GLN A 31 -3.76 16.17 4.43
CA GLN A 31 -4.74 15.46 5.25
C GLN A 31 -6.16 15.72 4.75
N ASN A 32 -6.98 14.65 4.70
CA ASN A 32 -8.37 14.70 4.24
C ASN A 32 -8.54 15.20 2.78
N LEU A 33 -7.51 15.08 1.95
CA LEU A 33 -7.60 15.39 0.53
C LEU A 33 -8.32 14.25 -0.20
N THR A 34 -9.21 14.61 -1.13
CA THR A 34 -9.88 13.65 -2.02
C THR A 34 -9.37 13.82 -3.44
N PHE A 35 -9.01 12.70 -4.07
CA PHE A 35 -8.70 12.64 -5.47
C PHE A 35 -9.79 11.84 -6.19
N ASN A 36 -10.60 12.51 -7.01
CA ASN A 36 -11.65 11.88 -7.83
C ASN A 36 -11.23 11.93 -9.30
N ASP A 37 -11.31 10.80 -10.00
CA ASP A 37 -11.04 10.68 -11.43
C ASP A 37 -9.68 11.25 -11.87
N VAL A 38 -8.64 11.04 -11.06
CA VAL A 38 -7.28 11.54 -11.33
C VAL A 38 -6.40 10.49 -12.01
N ASN A 39 -5.44 10.97 -12.80
CA ASN A 39 -4.34 10.15 -13.28
C ASN A 39 -3.11 10.34 -12.36
N LEU A 40 -2.73 9.29 -11.64
CA LEU A 40 -1.52 9.25 -10.80
C LEU A 40 -0.42 8.34 -11.39
N ASN A 41 -0.50 7.99 -12.67
CA ASN A 41 0.51 7.15 -13.32
C ASN A 41 1.90 7.80 -13.23
N GLY A 42 2.89 7.03 -12.77
CA GLY A 42 4.26 7.51 -12.60
C GLY A 42 4.48 8.42 -11.38
N THR A 43 3.45 8.70 -10.58
CA THR A 43 3.59 9.48 -9.34
C THR A 43 4.43 8.74 -8.31
N ARG A 44 5.32 9.46 -7.63
CA ARG A 44 6.14 8.94 -6.54
C ARG A 44 5.79 9.65 -5.23
N ILE A 45 5.39 8.88 -4.23
CA ILE A 45 5.12 9.35 -2.87
C ILE A 45 6.22 8.79 -1.96
N THR A 46 6.98 9.66 -1.31
CA THR A 46 8.09 9.28 -0.42
C THR A 46 8.01 10.01 0.90
N ASN A 47 8.35 9.34 1.99
CA ASN A 47 8.36 9.91 3.34
C ASN A 47 7.00 10.52 3.74
N ALA A 48 5.90 9.98 3.21
CA ALA A 48 4.55 10.42 3.52
C ALA A 48 3.94 9.51 4.59
N ASN A 49 3.18 10.11 5.51
CA ASN A 49 2.27 9.36 6.34
C ASN A 49 1.00 9.05 5.52
N MET A 50 0.79 7.78 5.18
CA MET A 50 -0.38 7.28 4.46
C MET A 50 -1.31 6.44 5.35
N SER A 51 -1.20 6.58 6.68
CA SER A 51 -2.12 5.92 7.60
C SER A 51 -3.56 6.32 7.30
N ASN A 52 -4.45 5.33 7.24
CA ASN A 52 -5.87 5.48 6.89
C ASN A 52 -6.12 6.00 5.46
N ILE A 53 -5.16 5.87 4.53
CA ILE A 53 -5.46 6.12 3.12
C ILE A 53 -6.47 5.07 2.62
N GLU A 54 -7.45 5.54 1.84
CA GLU A 54 -8.38 4.71 1.10
C GLU A 54 -8.08 4.84 -0.39
N ILE A 55 -7.96 3.70 -1.07
CA ILE A 55 -7.76 3.62 -2.51
C ILE A 55 -8.85 2.71 -3.04
N GLU A 56 -9.93 3.30 -3.54
CA GLU A 56 -11.09 2.59 -4.09
C GLU A 56 -11.13 2.74 -5.61
N GLY A 57 -11.43 1.65 -6.32
CA GLY A 57 -11.63 1.68 -7.78
C GLY A 57 -10.39 2.06 -8.60
N ALA A 58 -9.19 2.06 -8.01
CA ALA A 58 -7.95 2.43 -8.68
C ALA A 58 -7.28 1.23 -9.37
N SER A 59 -6.67 1.47 -10.54
CA SER A 59 -5.77 0.49 -11.17
C SER A 59 -4.38 0.56 -10.54
N LEU A 60 -3.97 -0.51 -9.85
CA LEU A 60 -2.65 -0.63 -9.21
C LEU A 60 -1.65 -1.50 -9.99
N GLY A 61 -1.96 -1.85 -11.25
CA GLY A 61 -1.09 -2.66 -12.08
C GLY A 61 0.32 -2.06 -12.20
N GLY A 62 1.34 -2.80 -11.75
CA GLY A 62 2.73 -2.34 -11.73
C GLY A 62 3.10 -1.37 -10.60
N ALA A 63 2.22 -1.12 -9.64
CA ALA A 63 2.55 -0.32 -8.46
C ALA A 63 3.68 -0.99 -7.65
N TYR A 64 4.69 -0.20 -7.27
CA TYR A 64 5.80 -0.67 -6.44
C TYR A 64 5.66 -0.10 -5.02
N ILE A 65 5.05 -0.88 -4.14
CA ILE A 65 4.78 -0.53 -2.75
C ILE A 65 5.82 -1.24 -1.87
N HIS A 66 6.77 -0.50 -1.33
CA HIS A 66 7.89 -1.06 -0.56
C HIS A 66 8.25 -0.18 0.64
N ASN A 67 8.92 -0.78 1.63
CA ASN A 67 9.28 -0.11 2.90
C ASN A 67 8.07 0.48 3.63
N ILE A 68 6.93 -0.20 3.57
CA ILE A 68 5.70 0.19 4.27
C ILE A 68 5.70 -0.46 5.64
N GLY A 69 5.51 0.34 6.69
CA GLY A 69 5.44 -0.13 8.07
C GLY A 69 5.87 0.95 9.05
N MET A 70 5.95 0.57 10.33
CA MET A 70 6.51 1.44 11.36
C MET A 70 8.02 1.62 11.16
N PRO A 71 8.59 2.74 11.64
CA PRO A 71 10.04 2.95 11.60
C PRO A 71 10.77 1.80 12.32
N PRO A 72 11.98 1.43 11.87
CA PRO A 72 12.82 0.43 12.56
C PRO A 72 13.36 0.98 13.90
N GLU A 73 13.83 0.09 14.78
CA GLU A 73 14.31 0.43 16.15
C GLU A 73 15.35 1.56 16.20
N ASP A 74 16.17 1.70 15.17
CA ASP A 74 17.24 2.70 15.06
C ASP A 74 16.76 4.06 14.49
N HIS A 75 15.47 4.19 14.17
CA HIS A 75 14.92 5.43 13.61
C HIS A 75 14.43 6.40 14.71
N PRO A 76 14.62 7.73 14.57
CA PRO A 76 14.20 8.72 15.58
C PRO A 76 12.70 8.75 15.92
N ALA A 77 11.87 8.23 15.02
CA ALA A 77 10.42 8.12 15.18
C ALA A 77 9.95 6.71 15.60
N TYR A 78 10.89 5.84 16.00
CA TYR A 78 10.54 4.53 16.55
C TYR A 78 9.82 4.69 17.89
N ASP A 79 8.74 3.94 18.05
CA ASP A 79 8.01 3.82 19.30
C ASP A 79 7.71 2.33 19.53
N PRO A 80 8.30 1.70 20.57
CA PRO A 80 8.11 0.27 20.84
C PRO A 80 6.68 -0.08 21.25
N ASP A 81 5.89 0.90 21.70
CA ASP A 81 4.49 0.71 22.10
C ASP A 81 3.51 1.05 20.98
N ALA A 82 4.00 1.54 19.83
CA ALA A 82 3.16 1.87 18.69
C ALA A 82 2.48 0.63 18.11
N LYS A 83 1.18 0.75 17.85
CA LYS A 83 0.38 -0.27 17.17
C LYS A 83 0.13 0.17 15.74
N HIS A 84 0.63 -0.61 14.79
CA HIS A 84 0.30 -0.40 13.39
C HIS A 84 -1.08 -1.00 13.08
N PRO A 85 -2.03 -0.23 12.54
CA PRO A 85 -3.27 -0.79 12.00
C PRO A 85 -2.95 -1.82 10.90
N PRO A 86 -3.76 -2.89 10.74
CA PRO A 86 -3.52 -3.84 9.65
C PRO A 86 -3.70 -3.16 8.29
N VAL A 87 -2.86 -3.53 7.32
CA VAL A 87 -3.12 -3.25 5.90
C VAL A 87 -4.14 -4.27 5.41
N ARG A 88 -5.18 -3.81 4.71
CA ARG A 88 -6.26 -4.66 4.18
C ARG A 88 -6.30 -4.55 2.67
N PHE A 89 -6.48 -5.68 2.02
CA PHE A 89 -6.76 -5.78 0.59
C PHE A 89 -8.02 -6.62 0.44
N GLU A 90 -9.04 -6.03 -0.16
CA GLU A 90 -10.34 -6.65 -0.38
C GLU A 90 -10.64 -6.55 -1.87
N ASP A 91 -11.14 -7.65 -2.46
CA ASP A 91 -11.49 -7.72 -3.89
C ASP A 91 -10.37 -7.30 -4.87
N CYS A 92 -9.11 -7.60 -4.51
CA CYS A 92 -7.94 -7.28 -5.31
C CYS A 92 -7.45 -8.49 -6.14
N ASP A 93 -7.01 -8.24 -7.38
CA ASP A 93 -6.26 -9.21 -8.18
C ASP A 93 -4.75 -9.05 -7.95
N PHE A 94 -4.11 -10.12 -7.50
CA PHE A 94 -2.69 -10.20 -7.19
C PHE A 94 -1.92 -11.16 -8.09
N GLU A 95 -2.43 -11.53 -9.27
CA GLU A 95 -1.73 -12.44 -10.17
C GLU A 95 -0.25 -12.01 -10.39
N ALA A 96 0.66 -12.98 -10.25
CA ALA A 96 2.12 -12.81 -10.36
C ALA A 96 2.80 -11.87 -9.34
N SER A 97 2.13 -11.48 -8.25
CA SER A 97 2.72 -10.65 -7.19
C SER A 97 3.66 -11.44 -6.26
N THR A 98 4.64 -10.76 -5.65
CA THR A 98 5.60 -11.37 -4.71
C THR A 98 5.61 -10.66 -3.35
N ILE A 99 5.69 -11.43 -2.26
CA ILE A 99 5.87 -10.92 -0.89
C ILE A 99 7.21 -11.47 -0.39
N THR A 100 8.15 -10.60 0.01
CA THR A 100 9.50 -11.01 0.41
C THR A 100 10.00 -10.13 1.55
N ASN A 101 10.61 -10.73 2.57
CA ASN A 101 11.16 -10.06 3.76
C ASN A 101 10.13 -9.20 4.54
N CYS A 102 8.86 -9.62 4.54
CA CYS A 102 7.80 -8.97 5.31
C CYS A 102 7.51 -9.73 6.61
N ASN A 103 7.10 -9.02 7.66
CA ASN A 103 6.50 -9.66 8.84
C ASN A 103 5.06 -10.08 8.49
N LEU A 104 4.78 -11.39 8.52
CA LEU A 104 3.49 -11.99 8.15
C LEU A 104 2.73 -12.58 9.35
N ALA A 105 3.12 -12.24 10.57
CA ALA A 105 2.39 -12.69 11.75
C ALA A 105 0.90 -12.27 11.67
N HIS A 106 0.00 -13.21 11.97
CA HIS A 106 -1.46 -13.02 11.97
C HIS A 106 -2.10 -12.73 10.60
N VAL A 107 -1.36 -12.85 9.49
CA VAL A 107 -1.96 -12.81 8.15
C VAL A 107 -2.81 -14.06 7.96
N ALA A 108 -4.08 -13.86 7.58
CA ALA A 108 -5.01 -14.92 7.21
C ALA A 108 -5.35 -14.82 5.72
N ILE A 109 -5.33 -15.96 5.03
CA ILE A 109 -5.75 -16.08 3.63
C ILE A 109 -6.94 -17.01 3.63
N ASN A 110 -8.14 -16.45 3.53
CA ASN A 110 -9.41 -17.18 3.58
C ASN A 110 -10.14 -16.99 2.25
N ASP A 111 -10.79 -18.04 1.75
CA ASP A 111 -11.64 -17.99 0.55
C ASP A 111 -10.96 -17.47 -0.73
N CYS A 112 -9.63 -17.59 -0.83
CA CYS A 112 -8.87 -17.18 -2.00
C CYS A 112 -8.58 -18.35 -2.96
N ASN A 113 -8.41 -18.05 -4.25
CA ASN A 113 -7.81 -18.99 -5.20
C ASN A 113 -6.30 -19.09 -4.96
N LEU A 114 -5.84 -20.23 -4.44
CA LEU A 114 -4.43 -20.44 -4.07
C LEU A 114 -3.59 -21.08 -5.20
N LYS A 115 -4.18 -21.27 -6.39
CA LYS A 115 -3.50 -21.96 -7.49
C LYS A 115 -2.20 -21.24 -7.88
N GLY A 116 -1.09 -21.97 -7.87
CA GLY A 116 0.23 -21.42 -8.21
C GLY A 116 0.88 -20.57 -7.11
N MET A 117 0.23 -20.37 -5.95
CA MET A 117 0.85 -19.73 -4.79
C MET A 117 1.98 -20.61 -4.24
N THR A 118 3.12 -19.99 -3.89
CA THR A 118 4.26 -20.69 -3.28
C THR A 118 4.70 -20.02 -1.98
N ILE A 119 5.21 -20.82 -1.04
CA ILE A 119 5.91 -20.35 0.18
C ILE A 119 7.31 -20.96 0.15
N ASN A 120 8.35 -20.13 0.16
CA ASN A 120 9.76 -20.57 0.02
C ASN A 120 9.99 -21.47 -1.20
N GLY A 121 9.29 -21.19 -2.30
CA GLY A 121 9.35 -22.00 -3.53
C GLY A 121 8.57 -23.31 -3.47
N ILE A 122 7.86 -23.61 -2.38
CA ILE A 122 7.03 -24.80 -2.24
C ILE A 122 5.58 -24.44 -2.55
N PRO A 123 4.90 -25.12 -3.48
CA PRO A 123 3.47 -24.87 -3.76
C PRO A 123 2.60 -25.03 -2.51
N VAL A 124 1.76 -24.03 -2.24
CA VAL A 124 0.85 -24.03 -1.09
C VAL A 124 -0.18 -25.16 -1.20
N GLU A 125 -0.64 -25.46 -2.41
CA GLU A 125 -1.54 -26.58 -2.69
C GLU A 125 -0.93 -27.91 -2.17
N THR A 126 0.34 -28.18 -2.46
CA THR A 126 1.05 -29.38 -1.98
C THR A 126 1.23 -29.39 -0.47
N LEU A 127 1.48 -28.23 0.16
CA LEU A 127 1.61 -28.12 1.61
C LEU A 127 0.27 -28.47 2.30
N LEU A 128 -0.84 -27.94 1.78
CA LEU A 128 -2.18 -28.19 2.31
C LEU A 128 -2.59 -29.66 2.14
N GLU A 129 -2.33 -30.26 0.97
CA GLU A 129 -2.60 -31.68 0.73
C GLU A 129 -1.89 -32.58 1.75
N LYS A 130 -0.57 -32.38 1.94
CA LYS A 130 0.21 -33.17 2.90
C LYS A 130 -0.27 -32.99 4.34
N PHE A 131 -0.60 -31.76 4.73
CA PHE A 131 -1.14 -31.50 6.06
C PHE A 131 -2.49 -32.20 6.28
N THR A 132 -3.37 -32.14 5.28
CA THR A 132 -4.70 -32.80 5.36
C THR A 132 -4.55 -34.31 5.46
N GLN A 133 -3.64 -34.91 4.68
CA GLN A 133 -3.31 -36.34 4.77
C GLN A 133 -2.76 -36.72 6.15
N SER A 134 -1.89 -35.90 6.75
CA SER A 134 -1.32 -36.15 8.08
C SER A 134 -2.33 -36.08 9.24
N LYS A 135 -3.48 -35.43 9.03
CA LYS A 135 -4.58 -35.37 10.03
C LYS A 135 -5.55 -36.54 9.94
N THR A 136 -5.45 -37.36 8.90
CA THR A 136 -6.38 -38.48 8.64
C THR A 136 -5.77 -39.84 9.02
N GLN A 137 -4.56 -39.86 9.59
CA GLN A 137 -3.91 -41.00 10.27
C GLN A 137 -3.87 -40.75 11.77
#